data_AF-A0A8R7TN88-F1
#
_entry.id   AF-A0A8R7TN88-F1
#
_cell.length_a   1.000
_cell.length_b   1.000
_cell.length_c   1.000
_cell.angle_alpha   90.00
_cell.angle_beta   90.00
_cell.angle_gamma   90.00
#
_symmetry.space_group_name_H-M   'P 1'
#
loop_
_entity.id
_entity.type
_entity.pdbx_description
1 polymer ?
#
loop_
_entity_poly.entity_id
_entity_poly.type
_entity_poly.pdbx_seq_one_letter_code
_entity_poly.pdbx_strand_id
1 'polypeptide(L)'
;MRQRQEWVGDWVRSNDTLVRALPILVGGASLLAVLLNRAVSGIAAVSDASSSQSRADILTLALSVTDILAGLVWLSIRPKTISQVVPRGVDCKRVDADVSSSALHELLW
;
A
#
# COMPACT_ATOMS: atom_id res chain seq x y z
N MET A 1 5.23 3.88 23.02
CA MET A 1 5.09 4.10 21.57
C MET A 1 5.55 2.90 20.74
N ARG A 2 6.70 2.28 21.03
CA ARG A 2 7.25 1.10 20.31
C ARG A 2 6.30 -0.11 20.23
N GLN A 3 5.69 -0.49 21.34
CA GLN A 3 4.73 -1.61 21.41
C GLN A 3 3.48 -1.43 20.52
N ARG A 4 3.02 -0.18 20.31
CA ARG A 4 1.89 0.10 19.41
C ARG A 4 2.29 -0.07 17.94
N GLN A 5 3.51 0.32 17.58
CA GLN A 5 4.00 0.15 16.20
C GLN A 5 4.23 -1.32 15.85
N GLU A 6 4.72 -2.11 16.80
CA GLU A 6 4.88 -3.57 16.64
C GLU A 6 3.51 -4.23 16.39
N TRP A 7 2.51 -3.89 17.21
CA TRP A 7 1.14 -4.41 17.03
C TRP A 7 0.51 -4.03 15.69
N VAL A 8 0.65 -2.77 15.26
CA VAL A 8 0.15 -2.32 13.94
C VAL A 8 0.90 -3.06 12.82
N GLY A 9 2.22 -3.23 12.95
CA GLY A 9 3.04 -3.94 11.97
C GLY A 9 2.62 -5.41 11.81
N ASP A 10 2.41 -6.11 12.91
CA ASP A 10 1.96 -7.50 12.92
C ASP A 10 0.56 -7.64 12.31
N TRP A 11 -0.35 -6.73 12.65
CA TRP A 11 -1.69 -6.70 12.06
C TRP A 11 -1.65 -6.42 10.55
N VAL A 12 -0.86 -5.45 10.08
CA VAL A 12 -0.69 -5.12 8.66
C VAL A 12 -0.11 -6.32 7.90
N ARG A 13 0.89 -7.00 8.47
CA ARG A 13 1.46 -8.23 7.87
C ARG A 13 0.43 -9.35 7.76
N SER A 14 -0.36 -9.56 8.81
CA SER A 14 -1.42 -10.57 8.80
C SER A 14 -2.55 -10.25 7.81
N ASN A 15 -2.73 -8.98 7.44
CA ASN A 15 -3.83 -8.50 6.60
C ASN A 15 -3.33 -7.80 5.32
N ASP A 16 -2.15 -8.18 4.80
CA ASP A 16 -1.46 -7.46 3.71
C ASP A 16 -2.38 -7.22 2.49
N THR A 17 -3.18 -8.21 2.09
CA THR A 17 -4.11 -8.06 0.96
C THR A 17 -5.22 -7.04 1.24
N LEU A 18 -5.78 -7.04 2.46
CA LEU A 18 -6.82 -6.08 2.83
C LEU A 18 -6.27 -4.65 2.89
N VAL A 19 -5.10 -4.48 3.51
CA VAL A 19 -4.42 -3.17 3.60
C VAL A 19 -4.13 -2.61 2.22
N ARG A 20 -3.69 -3.47 1.28
CA ARG A 20 -3.45 -3.08 -0.11
C ARG A 20 -4.73 -2.76 -0.89
N ALA A 21 -5.84 -3.40 -0.53
CA ALA A 21 -7.14 -3.15 -1.14
C ALA A 21 -7.88 -1.94 -0.54
N LEU A 22 -7.40 -1.36 0.57
CA LEU A 22 -8.06 -0.21 1.22
C LEU A 22 -8.37 0.95 0.27
N PRO A 23 -7.45 1.40 -0.62
CA PRO A 23 -7.77 2.48 -1.55
C PRO A 23 -8.89 2.10 -2.52
N ILE A 24 -8.96 0.84 -2.98
CA ILE A 24 -10.08 0.36 -3.81
C ILE A 24 -11.40 0.38 -3.02
N LEU A 25 -11.38 -0.03 -1.75
CA LEU A 25 -12.59 -0.03 -0.92
C LEU A 25 -13.10 1.39 -0.67
N VAL A 26 -12.20 2.32 -0.34
CA VAL A 26 -12.52 3.74 -0.10
C VAL A 26 -12.97 4.41 -1.40
N GLY A 27 -12.25 4.21 -2.50
CA GLY A 27 -12.63 4.71 -3.82
C GLY A 27 -13.96 4.14 -4.31
N GLY A 28 -14.19 2.83 -4.14
CA GLY A 28 -15.45 2.20 -4.50
C GLY A 28 -16.64 2.70 -3.66
N ALA A 29 -16.45 2.82 -2.34
CA ALA A 29 -17.50 3.33 -1.45
C ALA A 29 -17.84 4.79 -1.74
N SER A 30 -16.83 5.64 -1.99
CA SER A 30 -17.04 7.04 -2.36
C SER A 30 -17.73 7.19 -3.72
N LEU A 31 -17.34 6.40 -4.72
CA LEU A 31 -18.01 6.35 -6.02
C LEU A 31 -19.49 5.98 -5.86
N LEU A 32 -19.80 4.92 -5.12
CA LEU A 32 -21.17 4.50 -4.84
C LEU A 32 -21.96 5.59 -4.11
N ALA A 33 -21.36 6.23 -3.10
CA ALA A 33 -22.00 7.31 -2.36
C ALA A 33 -22.39 8.48 -3.26
N VAL A 34 -21.52 8.89 -4.20
CA VAL A 34 -21.82 9.98 -5.14
C VAL A 34 -22.91 9.58 -6.13
N LEU A 35 -22.86 8.38 -6.68
CA LEU A 35 -23.88 7.90 -7.61
C LEU A 35 -25.26 7.84 -6.93
N LEU A 36 -25.31 7.36 -5.67
CA LEU A 36 -26.53 7.37 -4.86
C LEU A 36 -26.99 8.80 -4.55
N ASN A 37 -26.09 9.68 -4.14
CA ASN A 37 -26.39 11.09 -3.87
C ASN A 37 -27.03 11.76 -5.10
N ARG A 38 -26.49 11.52 -6.29
CA ARG A 38 -27.01 12.06 -7.56
C ARG A 38 -28.35 11.45 -7.96
N ALA A 39 -28.50 10.13 -7.80
CA ALA A 39 -29.75 9.42 -8.10
C ALA A 39 -30.91 9.91 -7.21
N VAL A 40 -30.67 10.08 -5.90
CA VAL A 40 -31.67 10.60 -4.95
C VAL A 40 -31.94 12.10 -5.19
N SER A 41 -30.92 12.87 -5.59
CA SER A 41 -31.06 14.32 -5.85
C SER A 41 -31.71 14.64 -7.21
N GLY A 42 -32.02 13.65 -8.05
CA GLY A 42 -32.60 13.86 -9.38
C GLY A 42 -31.68 14.61 -10.35
N ILE A 43 -30.38 14.65 -10.07
CA ILE A 43 -29.38 15.26 -10.95
C ILE A 43 -29.06 14.26 -12.06
N ALA A 44 -29.11 14.70 -13.32
CA ALA A 44 -28.76 13.86 -14.45
C ALA A 44 -27.39 13.19 -14.23
N ALA A 45 -27.23 11.95 -14.70
CA ALA A 45 -25.95 11.23 -14.63
C ALA A 45 -24.81 11.95 -15.39
N VAL A 46 -25.15 12.98 -16.18
CA VAL A 46 -24.23 13.88 -16.85
C VAL A 46 -23.63 14.87 -15.85
N SER A 47 -22.31 14.96 -15.83
CA SER A 47 -21.53 15.91 -15.03
C SER A 47 -21.67 17.34 -15.59
N ASP A 48 -22.75 18.02 -15.26
CA ASP A 48 -22.86 19.47 -15.49
C ASP A 48 -22.31 20.24 -14.28
N ALA A 49 -21.29 21.07 -14.46
CA ALA A 49 -20.63 21.83 -13.38
C ALA A 49 -21.40 23.10 -12.95
N SER A 50 -22.66 23.23 -13.37
CA SER A 50 -23.52 24.40 -13.15
C SER A 50 -23.74 24.74 -11.67
N SER A 51 -23.74 23.76 -10.76
CA SER A 51 -23.93 23.97 -9.32
C SER A 51 -22.70 23.61 -8.46
N SER A 52 -22.63 24.18 -7.26
CA SER A 52 -21.59 23.84 -6.27
C SER A 52 -21.62 22.37 -5.88
N GLN A 53 -22.82 21.81 -5.72
CA GLN A 53 -23.02 20.38 -5.46
C GLN A 53 -22.45 19.53 -6.60
N SER A 54 -22.75 19.86 -7.85
CA SER A 54 -22.26 19.07 -8.98
C SER A 54 -20.74 19.19 -9.17
N ARG A 55 -20.14 20.34 -8.85
CA ARG A 55 -18.66 20.47 -8.82
C ARG A 55 -18.03 19.57 -7.75
N ALA A 56 -18.62 19.52 -6.56
CA ALA A 56 -18.16 18.64 -5.50
C ALA A 56 -18.31 17.16 -5.88
N ASP A 57 -19.41 16.79 -6.53
CA ASP A 57 -19.61 15.44 -7.04
C ASP A 57 -18.55 15.07 -8.08
N ILE A 58 -18.24 15.96 -9.03
CA ILE A 58 -17.20 15.73 -10.05
C ILE A 58 -15.82 15.53 -9.42
N LEU A 59 -15.46 16.35 -8.43
CA LEU A 59 -14.21 16.18 -7.68
C LEU A 59 -14.17 14.83 -6.96
N THR A 60 -15.29 14.44 -6.33
CA THR A 60 -15.38 13.17 -5.61
C THR A 60 -15.32 11.99 -6.58
N LEU A 61 -15.92 12.08 -7.76
CA LEU A 61 -15.78 11.09 -8.82
C LEU A 61 -14.31 10.94 -9.25
N ALA A 62 -13.62 12.06 -9.54
CA ALA A 62 -12.22 12.03 -9.94
C ALA A 62 -11.32 11.42 -8.86
N LEU A 63 -11.52 11.78 -7.60
CA LEU A 63 -10.80 11.22 -6.45
C LEU A 63 -11.09 9.72 -6.28
N SER A 64 -12.36 9.31 -6.39
CA SER A 64 -12.76 7.91 -6.27
C SER A 64 -12.09 7.02 -7.32
N VAL A 65 -11.99 7.50 -8.57
CA VAL A 65 -11.28 6.81 -9.65
C VAL A 65 -9.78 6.75 -9.36
N THR A 66 -9.21 7.84 -8.84
CA THR A 66 -7.79 7.89 -8.47
C THR A 66 -7.45 6.88 -7.37
N ASP A 67 -8.28 6.78 -6.34
CA ASP A 67 -8.13 5.82 -5.25
C ASP A 67 -8.24 4.37 -5.72
N ILE A 68 -9.19 4.08 -6.63
CA ILE A 68 -9.32 2.75 -7.23
C ILE A 68 -8.05 2.39 -8.00
N LEU A 69 -7.54 3.28 -8.85
CA LEU A 69 -6.31 3.04 -9.61
C LEU A 69 -5.10 2.88 -8.69
N ALA A 70 -5.00 3.70 -7.64
CA ALA A 70 -3.94 3.60 -6.64
C ALA A 70 -3.95 2.23 -5.94
N GLY A 71 -5.13 1.74 -5.52
CA GLY A 71 -5.22 0.43 -4.90
C GLY A 71 -4.96 -0.73 -5.88
N LEU A 72 -5.32 -0.58 -7.15
CA LEU A 72 -4.94 -1.56 -8.19
C LEU A 72 -3.41 -1.61 -8.36
N VAL A 73 -2.73 -0.47 -8.32
CA VAL A 73 -1.26 -0.41 -8.30
C VAL A 73 -0.69 -1.09 -7.05
N TRP A 74 -1.26 -0.84 -5.87
CA TRP A 74 -0.82 -1.48 -4.63
C TRP A 74 -0.97 -3.00 -4.63
N LEU A 75 -2.02 -3.51 -5.26
CA LEU A 75 -2.24 -4.94 -5.47
C LEU A 75 -1.31 -5.53 -6.54
N SER A 76 -0.92 -4.75 -7.54
CA SER A 76 0.02 -5.16 -8.59
C SER A 76 1.45 -5.34 -8.03
N ILE A 77 1.88 -4.47 -7.11
CA ILE A 77 3.19 -4.53 -6.48
C ILE A 77 3.17 -5.48 -5.27
N ARG A 78 2.82 -6.75 -5.48
CA ARG A 78 2.88 -7.74 -4.39
C ARG A 78 4.34 -7.99 -3.96
N PRO A 79 4.62 -8.17 -2.66
CA PRO A 79 5.94 -8.61 -2.22
C PRO A 79 6.25 -9.95 -2.86
N LYS A 80 7.38 -10.05 -3.55
CA LYS A 80 7.84 -11.34 -4.06
C LYS A 80 8.34 -12.15 -2.88
N THR A 81 7.84 -13.38 -2.74
CA THR A 81 8.34 -14.31 -1.73
C THR A 81 9.81 -14.56 -2.02
N ILE A 82 10.69 -14.10 -1.13
CA ILE A 82 12.13 -14.33 -1.27
C ILE A 82 12.36 -15.80 -0.95
N SER A 83 12.59 -16.60 -1.98
CA SER A 83 13.10 -17.96 -1.78
C SER A 83 14.51 -17.84 -1.23
N GLN A 84 14.72 -18.25 0.02
CA GLN A 84 16.07 -18.36 0.57
C GLN A 84 16.83 -19.40 -0.26
N VAL A 85 17.76 -18.93 -1.08
CA VAL A 85 18.72 -19.82 -1.73
C VAL A 85 19.71 -20.25 -0.66
N VAL A 86 19.74 -21.54 -0.36
CA VAL A 86 20.81 -22.11 0.47
C VAL A 86 22.12 -21.97 -0.33
N PRO A 87 23.08 -21.16 0.12
CA PRO A 87 24.33 -21.00 -0.60
C PRO A 87 25.05 -22.35 -0.65
N ARG A 88 25.20 -22.91 -1.85
CA ARG A 88 26.06 -24.08 -2.08
C ARG A 88 27.48 -23.58 -2.33
N GLY A 89 28.17 -23.22 -1.25
CA GLY A 89 29.56 -22.79 -1.27
C GLY A 89 30.38 -23.56 -0.23
N VAL A 90 31.69 -23.52 -0.37
CA VAL A 90 32.61 -23.94 0.70
C VAL A 90 32.56 -22.86 1.77
N ASP A 91 32.51 -23.24 3.05
CA ASP A 91 32.61 -22.28 4.17
C ASP A 91 34.00 -21.63 4.17
N CYS A 92 34.13 -20.53 3.44
CA CYS A 92 35.35 -19.75 3.36
C CYS A 92 35.31 -18.62 4.39
N LYS A 93 35.45 -18.94 5.68
CA LYS A 93 35.80 -17.94 6.70
C LYS A 93 37.31 -17.73 6.68
N ARG A 94 37.78 -16.85 5.78
CA ARG A 94 39.17 -16.38 5.76
C ARG A 94 39.17 -14.88 5.98
N VAL A 95 39.54 -14.47 7.18
CA VAL A 95 39.84 -13.09 7.52
C VAL A 95 41.33 -13.02 7.80
N ASP A 96 41.99 -11.99 7.26
CA ASP A 96 43.42 -11.78 7.47
C ASP A 96 43.71 -11.54 8.97
N ALA A 97 44.82 -12.07 9.47
CA ALA A 97 45.19 -11.96 10.88
C ALA A 97 45.53 -10.53 11.29
N ASP A 98 45.85 -9.65 10.33
CA ASP A 98 46.16 -8.24 10.58
C ASP A 98 44.91 -7.34 10.66
N VAL A 99 43.70 -7.88 10.50
CA VAL A 99 42.46 -7.11 10.63
C VAL A 99 42.20 -6.76 12.09
N SER A 100 41.89 -5.49 12.35
CA SER A 100 41.57 -5.01 13.70
C SER A 100 40.36 -5.74 14.28
N SER A 101 40.36 -5.96 15.59
CA SER A 101 39.28 -6.68 16.29
C SER A 101 37.89 -6.04 16.09
N SER A 102 37.83 -4.72 15.89
CA SER A 102 36.59 -4.01 15.59
C SER A 102 36.05 -4.32 14.20
N ALA A 103 36.92 -4.33 13.18
CA ALA A 103 36.54 -4.65 11.80
C ALA A 103 36.19 -6.15 11.66
N LEU A 104 36.86 -7.01 12.42
CA LEU A 104 36.55 -8.45 12.50
C LEU A 104 35.14 -8.70 13.07
N HIS A 105 34.72 -7.91 14.06
CA HIS A 105 33.40 -8.06 14.66
C HIS A 105 32.29 -7.60 13.70
N GLU A 106 32.55 -6.56 12.91
CA GLU A 106 31.61 -6.04 11.91
C GLU A 106 31.51 -6.94 10.67
N LEU A 107 32.62 -7.55 10.23
CA LEU A 107 32.66 -8.49 9.10
C LEU A 107 31.97 -9.84 9.38
N LEU A 108 31.73 -10.16 10.65
CA LEU A 108 31.17 -11.43 11.09
C LEU A 108 29.71 -11.34 11.56
N TRP A 109 29.10 -10.15 11.50
CA TRP A 109 27.71 -9.88 11.86
C TRP A 109 26.80 -10.01 10.63
#